data_AF-A0A6G2V739-F1
#
_entry.id   AF-A0A6G2V739-F1
#
_cell.length_a   1.000
_cell.length_b   1.000
_cell.length_c   1.000
_cell.angle_alpha   90.00
_cell.angle_beta   90.00
_cell.angle_gamma   90.00
#
_symmetry.space_group_name_H-M   'P 1'
#
loop_
_entity.id
_entity.type
_entity.pdbx_description
1 polymer ?
#
loop_
_entity_poly.entity_id
_entity_poly.type
_entity_poly.pdbx_seq_one_letter_code
_entity_poly.pdbx_strand_id
1 'polypeptide(L)'
;MPVTGRLADAVAAHRAGPRPLDELPAVPGTEVTERWIPGVAGAPRVRLRVYRPAGAGAALPAVLWIHGGGFVLGSVDAVHHAAARAAAFASAVVVAVSYRLAPEDPFPAGLDDCWAALEWTAGHAAEIGADPARLAVAGASSGGCLAAGLTLLARDRGGPALVLQHLSTPVLDDRLDTDSMAAFPDTPVWNRRLARESWELYLGPGGGGPQVPAYAAPARAADLGGLPPAYLSTA
;
A
#
# COMPACT_ATOMS: atom_id res chain seq x y z
N MET A 1 -4.26 19.56 0.15
CA MET A 1 -3.80 20.84 0.72
C MET A 1 -2.30 20.73 0.96
N PRO A 2 -1.51 21.81 0.76
CA PRO A 2 -0.08 21.78 1.08
C PRO A 2 0.13 21.64 2.60
N VAL A 3 1.00 20.71 3.00
CA VAL A 3 1.42 20.57 4.40
C VAL A 3 2.49 21.62 4.69
N THR A 4 2.08 22.74 5.28
CA THR A 4 2.97 23.89 5.55
C THR A 4 3.72 23.79 6.89
N GLY A 5 3.37 22.81 7.75
CA GLY A 5 3.97 22.55 9.07
C GLY A 5 4.75 21.22 9.16
N ARG A 6 5.05 20.75 10.37
CA ARG A 6 5.64 19.41 10.57
C ARG A 6 4.64 18.34 10.13
N LEU A 7 5.12 17.25 9.55
CA LEU A 7 4.27 16.16 9.09
C LEU A 7 3.45 15.56 10.24
N ALA A 8 4.02 15.47 11.45
CA ALA A 8 3.31 15.03 12.65
C ALA A 8 2.08 15.88 12.99
N ASP A 9 2.13 17.19 12.74
CA ASP A 9 0.99 18.08 13.00
C ASP A 9 -0.13 17.82 11.98
N ALA A 10 0.23 17.54 10.72
CA ALA A 10 -0.73 17.13 9.69
C ALA A 10 -1.37 15.77 10.00
N VAL A 11 -0.61 14.83 10.55
CA VAL A 11 -1.13 13.53 11.02
C VAL A 11 -2.23 13.71 12.04
N ALA A 12 -1.98 14.51 13.09
CA ALA A 12 -2.96 14.77 14.13
C ALA A 12 -4.25 15.44 13.60
N ALA A 13 -4.12 16.33 12.62
CA ALA A 13 -5.25 17.10 12.09
C ALA A 13 -6.08 16.35 11.01
N HIS A 14 -5.48 15.40 10.28
CA HIS A 14 -6.10 14.83 9.07
C HIS A 14 -6.40 13.33 9.16
N ARG A 15 -6.00 12.66 10.25
CA ARG A 15 -6.44 11.29 10.50
C ARG A 15 -7.84 11.25 11.06
N ALA A 16 -8.78 10.88 10.22
CA ALA A 16 -10.10 10.45 10.65
C ALA A 16 -10.08 8.96 11.01
N GLY A 17 -10.94 8.57 11.95
CA GLY A 17 -11.23 7.16 12.22
C GLY A 17 -11.85 6.45 11.01
N PRO A 18 -11.90 5.11 11.03
CA PRO A 18 -12.52 4.34 9.96
C PRO A 18 -14.01 4.71 9.85
N ARG A 19 -14.46 5.02 8.63
CA ARG A 19 -15.88 5.26 8.35
C ARG A 19 -16.59 3.97 7.99
N PRO A 20 -17.79 3.69 8.55
CA PRO A 20 -18.64 2.60 8.10
C PRO A 20 -18.88 2.62 6.59
N LEU A 21 -19.03 1.44 5.96
CA LEU A 21 -19.20 1.34 4.51
C LEU A 21 -20.50 1.99 4.01
N ASP A 22 -21.57 1.94 4.81
CA ASP A 22 -22.87 2.54 4.53
C ASP A 22 -22.88 4.08 4.60
N GLU A 23 -21.86 4.68 5.21
CA GLU A 23 -21.65 6.14 5.19
C GLU A 23 -20.86 6.61 3.96
N LEU A 24 -20.34 5.70 3.14
CA LEU A 24 -19.62 6.03 1.92
C LEU A 24 -20.56 6.10 0.72
N PRO A 25 -20.31 7.01 -0.25
CA PRO A 25 -21.11 7.05 -1.46
C PRO A 25 -21.04 5.71 -2.20
N ALA A 26 -22.20 5.17 -2.58
CA ALA A 26 -22.26 3.98 -3.42
C ALA A 26 -21.52 4.23 -4.74
N VAL A 27 -20.87 3.17 -5.26
CA VAL A 27 -20.22 3.22 -6.58
C VAL A 27 -21.00 2.33 -7.54
N PRO A 28 -21.83 2.91 -8.45
CA PRO A 28 -22.61 2.14 -9.40
C PRO A 28 -21.76 1.15 -10.20
N GLY A 29 -22.29 -0.06 -10.41
CA GLY A 29 -21.58 -1.11 -11.14
C GLY A 29 -20.44 -1.78 -10.36
N THR A 30 -20.31 -1.52 -9.06
CA THR A 30 -19.33 -2.18 -8.19
C THR A 30 -20.01 -2.73 -6.94
N GLU A 31 -19.81 -4.02 -6.68
CA GLU A 31 -20.11 -4.66 -5.40
C GLU A 31 -18.97 -4.33 -4.43
N VAL A 32 -19.30 -3.68 -3.31
CA VAL A 32 -18.31 -3.33 -2.28
C VAL A 32 -18.64 -4.06 -1.00
N THR A 33 -17.65 -4.75 -0.44
CA THR A 33 -17.78 -5.41 0.86
C THR A 33 -16.62 -5.08 1.77
N GLU A 34 -16.86 -5.18 3.08
CA GLU A 34 -15.84 -5.02 4.10
C GLU A 34 -15.49 -6.37 4.72
N ARG A 35 -14.22 -6.57 5.05
CA ARG A 35 -13.71 -7.72 5.79
C ARG A 35 -12.77 -7.26 6.88
N TRP A 36 -12.80 -7.97 8.00
CA TRP A 36 -11.86 -7.80 9.10
C TRP A 36 -11.15 -9.13 9.30
N ILE A 37 -9.88 -9.18 8.94
CA ILE A 37 -9.08 -10.41 8.94
C ILE A 37 -8.14 -10.43 10.16
N PRO A 38 -7.66 -11.60 10.59
CA PRO A 38 -6.55 -11.65 11.54
C PRO A 38 -5.31 -10.92 10.98
N GLY A 39 -4.59 -10.20 11.83
CA GLY A 39 -3.23 -9.75 11.50
C GLY A 39 -2.20 -10.85 11.75
N VAL A 40 -0.91 -10.52 11.62
CA VAL A 40 0.18 -11.41 12.05
C VAL A 40 0.12 -11.69 13.56
N ALA A 41 0.86 -12.70 14.04
CA ALA A 41 0.82 -13.10 15.45
C ALA A 41 1.07 -11.92 16.41
N GLY A 42 0.12 -11.66 17.31
CA GLY A 42 0.18 -10.56 18.28
C GLY A 42 -0.26 -9.19 17.74
N ALA A 43 -0.57 -9.06 16.46
CA ALA A 43 -1.08 -7.83 15.84
C ALA A 43 -2.62 -7.74 15.91
N PRO A 44 -3.20 -6.52 15.85
CA PRO A 44 -4.65 -6.35 15.74
C PRO A 44 -5.19 -6.88 14.40
N ARG A 45 -6.53 -6.95 14.30
CA ARG A 45 -7.20 -7.31 13.05
C ARG A 45 -6.98 -6.25 11.97
N VAL A 46 -6.82 -6.69 10.73
CA VAL A 46 -6.63 -5.82 9.57
C VAL A 46 -7.96 -5.63 8.84
N ARG A 47 -8.32 -4.38 8.56
CA ARG A 47 -9.52 -4.04 7.79
C ARG A 47 -9.20 -4.05 6.30
N LEU A 48 -10.01 -4.77 5.52
CA LEU A 48 -9.96 -4.80 4.07
C LEU A 48 -11.26 -4.28 3.49
N ARG A 49 -11.16 -3.63 2.33
CA ARG A 49 -12.30 -3.34 1.48
C ARG A 49 -12.15 -4.00 0.13
N VAL A 50 -13.14 -4.80 -0.24
CA VAL A 50 -13.15 -5.59 -1.47
C VAL A 50 -14.10 -4.92 -2.46
N TYR A 51 -13.60 -4.63 -3.65
CA TYR A 51 -14.33 -4.05 -4.77
C TYR A 51 -14.35 -5.07 -5.89
N ARG A 52 -15.56 -5.45 -6.32
CA ARG A 52 -15.78 -6.40 -7.40
C ARG A 52 -16.69 -5.76 -8.45
N PRO A 53 -16.35 -5.78 -9.75
CA PRO A 53 -17.26 -5.30 -10.78
C PRO A 53 -18.58 -6.09 -10.74
N ALA A 54 -19.70 -5.39 -10.68
CA ALA A 54 -21.02 -6.00 -10.57
C ALA A 54 -21.35 -6.81 -11.82
N GLY A 55 -21.99 -7.98 -11.63
CA GLY A 55 -22.35 -8.87 -12.74
C GLY A 55 -21.17 -9.56 -13.43
N ALA A 56 -19.93 -9.39 -12.93
CA ALA A 56 -18.79 -10.13 -13.42
C ALA A 56 -18.92 -11.63 -13.10
N GLY A 57 -18.22 -12.46 -13.87
CA GLY A 57 -18.10 -13.90 -13.61
C GLY A 57 -17.27 -14.21 -12.36
N ALA A 58 -17.04 -15.51 -12.14
CA ALA A 58 -16.09 -15.98 -11.15
C ALA A 58 -14.64 -15.94 -11.69
N ALA A 59 -13.69 -16.14 -10.78
CA ALA A 59 -12.27 -16.29 -11.06
C ALA A 59 -11.66 -15.07 -11.78
N LEU A 60 -11.97 -13.85 -11.37
CA LEU A 60 -11.29 -12.63 -11.87
C LEU A 60 -9.85 -12.53 -11.37
N PRO A 61 -8.94 -11.79 -12.03
CA PRO A 61 -7.68 -11.41 -11.39
C PRO A 61 -7.96 -10.59 -10.12
N ALA A 62 -7.06 -10.67 -9.14
CA ALA A 62 -7.14 -9.91 -7.91
C ALA A 62 -5.95 -8.95 -7.76
N VAL A 63 -6.20 -7.75 -7.25
CA VAL A 63 -5.19 -6.73 -6.99
C VAL A 63 -5.25 -6.34 -5.51
N LEU A 64 -4.19 -6.63 -4.76
CA LEU A 64 -3.99 -6.03 -3.45
C LEU A 64 -3.58 -4.57 -3.65
N TRP A 65 -4.42 -3.64 -3.19
CA TRP A 65 -4.23 -2.21 -3.35
C TRP A 65 -3.78 -1.57 -2.03
N ILE A 66 -2.61 -0.94 -2.06
CA ILE A 66 -1.97 -0.31 -0.91
C ILE A 66 -1.96 1.20 -1.13
N HIS A 67 -2.66 1.93 -0.28
CA HIS A 67 -2.78 3.38 -0.43
C HIS A 67 -1.47 4.11 -0.11
N GLY A 68 -1.30 5.30 -0.69
CA GLY A 68 -0.22 6.22 -0.34
C GLY A 68 -0.54 7.05 0.90
N GLY A 69 0.34 8.04 1.17
CA GLY A 69 0.19 8.97 2.30
C GLY A 69 1.45 9.11 3.16
N GLY A 70 2.64 8.83 2.61
CA GLY A 70 3.90 8.97 3.33
C GLY A 70 3.99 8.09 4.56
N PHE A 71 3.36 6.90 4.54
CA PHE A 71 3.25 5.94 5.65
C PHE A 71 2.45 6.43 6.86
N VAL A 72 2.05 7.71 6.88
CA VAL A 72 1.46 8.37 8.04
C VAL A 72 0.06 8.94 7.76
N LEU A 73 -0.40 8.93 6.52
CA LEU A 73 -1.72 9.38 6.11
C LEU A 73 -2.35 8.37 5.14
N GLY A 74 -3.58 8.65 4.75
CA GLY A 74 -4.35 7.84 3.82
C GLY A 74 -5.21 6.81 4.53
N SER A 75 -6.16 6.26 3.78
CA SER A 75 -7.04 5.18 4.22
C SER A 75 -7.75 4.57 3.03
N VAL A 76 -8.32 3.37 3.20
CA VAL A 76 -9.23 2.77 2.21
C VAL A 76 -10.50 3.62 1.99
N ASP A 77 -10.86 4.47 2.94
CA ASP A 77 -12.00 5.40 2.83
C ASP A 77 -11.66 6.58 1.91
N ALA A 78 -10.42 7.08 1.97
CA ALA A 78 -9.95 8.18 1.13
C ALA A 78 -9.78 7.76 -0.35
N VAL A 79 -9.38 6.51 -0.60
CA VAL A 79 -9.18 5.99 -1.97
C VAL A 79 -10.41 5.25 -2.51
N HIS A 80 -11.58 5.36 -1.86
CA HIS A 80 -12.73 4.50 -2.13
C HIS A 80 -13.17 4.50 -3.61
N HIS A 81 -13.35 5.69 -4.19
CA HIS A 81 -13.73 5.82 -5.60
C HIS A 81 -12.62 5.40 -6.57
N ALA A 82 -11.36 5.64 -6.21
CA ALA A 82 -10.22 5.26 -7.05
C ALA A 82 -10.09 3.73 -7.12
N ALA A 83 -10.23 3.05 -5.99
CA ALA A 83 -10.19 1.59 -5.91
C ALA A 83 -11.35 0.94 -6.69
N ALA A 84 -12.58 1.46 -6.57
CA ALA A 84 -13.72 0.97 -7.35
C ALA A 84 -13.53 1.18 -8.86
N ARG A 85 -13.03 2.36 -9.27
CA ARG A 85 -12.69 2.63 -10.67
C ARG A 85 -11.60 1.71 -11.20
N ALA A 86 -10.59 1.42 -10.38
CA ALA A 86 -9.52 0.49 -10.74
C ALA A 86 -10.07 -0.92 -10.94
N ALA A 87 -10.97 -1.39 -10.05
CA ALA A 87 -11.63 -2.69 -10.20
C ALA A 87 -12.39 -2.80 -11.53
N ALA A 88 -13.19 -1.77 -11.86
CA ALA A 88 -13.93 -1.72 -13.12
C ALA A 88 -13.01 -1.67 -14.35
N PHE A 89 -12.00 -0.79 -14.34
CA PHE A 89 -11.08 -0.62 -15.47
C PHE A 89 -10.23 -1.86 -15.74
N ALA A 90 -9.72 -2.49 -14.68
CA ALA A 90 -8.89 -3.69 -14.78
C ALA A 90 -9.70 -4.98 -14.95
N SER A 91 -11.04 -4.92 -14.85
CA SER A 91 -11.91 -6.11 -14.75
C SER A 91 -11.39 -7.10 -13.71
N ALA A 92 -11.06 -6.58 -12.52
CA ALA A 92 -10.38 -7.29 -11.46
C ALA A 92 -11.07 -7.05 -10.11
N VAL A 93 -10.92 -7.99 -9.19
CA VAL A 93 -11.25 -7.76 -7.78
C VAL A 93 -10.14 -6.92 -7.17
N VAL A 94 -10.47 -5.78 -6.58
CA VAL A 94 -9.50 -4.95 -5.84
C VAL A 94 -9.73 -5.16 -4.35
N VAL A 95 -8.68 -5.58 -3.64
CA VAL A 95 -8.67 -5.70 -2.18
C VAL A 95 -7.81 -4.57 -1.63
N ALA A 96 -8.44 -3.51 -1.12
CA ALA A 96 -7.75 -2.39 -0.51
C ALA A 96 -7.49 -2.66 0.98
N VAL A 97 -6.23 -2.52 1.42
CA VAL A 97 -5.81 -2.79 2.81
C VAL A 97 -5.73 -1.50 3.63
N SER A 98 -6.33 -1.50 4.82
CA SER A 98 -6.13 -0.47 5.84
C SER A 98 -4.97 -0.87 6.73
N TYR A 99 -3.75 -0.61 6.28
CA TYR A 99 -2.55 -0.95 7.04
C TYR A 99 -2.31 0.06 8.17
N ARG A 100 -1.70 -0.40 9.27
CA ARG A 100 -1.31 0.45 10.39
C ARG A 100 -0.27 1.48 9.97
N LEU A 101 -0.38 2.68 10.53
CA LEU A 101 0.37 3.85 10.09
C LEU A 101 1.37 4.31 11.15
N ALA A 102 2.52 4.80 10.71
CA ALA A 102 3.49 5.45 11.58
C ALA A 102 3.01 6.85 11.99
N PRO A 103 3.41 7.43 13.14
CA PRO A 103 4.41 6.90 14.08
C PRO A 103 3.90 5.91 15.13
N GLU A 104 2.59 5.70 15.24
CA GLU A 104 2.00 4.80 16.25
C GLU A 104 2.44 3.35 16.01
N ASP A 105 2.53 2.98 14.73
CA ASP A 105 2.95 1.67 14.28
C ASP A 105 4.05 1.81 13.21
N PRO A 106 5.32 2.02 13.61
CA PRO A 106 6.43 2.11 12.67
C PRO A 106 6.68 0.76 11.99
N PHE A 107 7.57 0.74 10.99
CA PHE A 107 8.04 -0.48 10.34
C PHE A 107 8.45 -1.53 11.40
N PRO A 108 8.03 -2.80 11.26
CA PRO A 108 7.39 -3.41 10.09
C PRO A 108 5.85 -3.43 10.09
N ALA A 109 5.16 -2.76 11.03
CA ALA A 109 3.73 -2.98 11.28
C ALA A 109 2.83 -2.84 10.03
N GLY A 110 2.98 -1.76 9.25
CA GLY A 110 2.21 -1.58 8.02
C GLY A 110 2.51 -2.62 6.93
N LEU A 111 3.76 -3.09 6.85
CA LEU A 111 4.14 -4.16 5.91
C LEU A 111 3.56 -5.50 6.36
N ASP A 112 3.56 -5.79 7.66
CA ASP A 112 2.95 -7.01 8.23
C ASP A 112 1.44 -7.07 7.95
N ASP A 113 0.75 -5.94 8.01
CA ASP A 113 -0.67 -5.87 7.67
C ASP A 113 -0.90 -6.11 6.17
N CYS A 114 -0.03 -5.58 5.31
CA CYS A 114 -0.06 -5.84 3.87
C CYS A 114 0.24 -7.33 3.57
N TRP A 115 1.13 -7.94 4.34
CA TRP A 115 1.42 -9.38 4.26
C TRP A 115 0.21 -10.22 4.63
N ALA A 116 -0.43 -9.95 5.77
CA ALA A 116 -1.65 -10.63 6.18
C ALA A 116 -2.78 -10.47 5.14
N ALA A 117 -2.90 -9.27 4.55
CA ALA A 117 -3.86 -9.00 3.47
C ALA A 117 -3.56 -9.80 2.20
N LEU A 118 -2.28 -9.96 1.82
CA LEU A 118 -1.88 -10.76 0.67
C LEU A 118 -2.19 -12.24 0.88
N GLU A 119 -1.81 -12.80 2.03
CA GLU A 119 -2.11 -14.19 2.40
C GLU A 119 -3.62 -14.45 2.41
N TRP A 120 -4.38 -13.54 3.02
CA TRP A 120 -5.84 -13.65 3.03
C TRP A 120 -6.43 -13.59 1.60
N THR A 121 -5.96 -12.66 0.77
CA THR A 121 -6.45 -12.51 -0.61
C THR A 121 -6.18 -13.79 -1.41
N ALA A 122 -5.02 -14.40 -1.25
CA ALA A 122 -4.69 -15.66 -1.90
C ALA A 122 -5.53 -16.83 -1.37
N GLY A 123 -5.66 -16.96 -0.04
CA GLY A 123 -6.39 -18.05 0.61
C GLY A 123 -7.91 -18.00 0.41
N HIS A 124 -8.47 -16.80 0.26
CA HIS A 124 -9.91 -16.56 0.12
C HIS A 124 -10.30 -16.06 -1.28
N ALA A 125 -9.44 -16.21 -2.28
CA ALA A 125 -9.68 -15.71 -3.64
C ALA A 125 -11.03 -16.17 -4.20
N ALA A 126 -11.37 -17.45 -4.05
CA ALA A 126 -12.63 -17.99 -4.54
C ALA A 126 -13.87 -17.33 -3.88
N GLU A 127 -13.79 -16.98 -2.59
CA GLU A 127 -14.90 -16.35 -1.85
C GLU A 127 -15.21 -14.93 -2.33
N ILE A 128 -14.21 -14.24 -2.86
CA ILE A 128 -14.34 -12.90 -3.43
C ILE A 128 -14.49 -12.93 -4.96
N GLY A 129 -14.64 -14.13 -5.56
CA GLY A 129 -14.79 -14.32 -7.00
C GLY A 129 -13.50 -14.06 -7.79
N ALA A 130 -12.34 -14.19 -7.15
CA ALA A 130 -11.02 -14.04 -7.73
C ALA A 130 -10.32 -15.39 -7.98
N ASP A 131 -9.25 -15.34 -8.77
CA ASP A 131 -8.36 -16.44 -9.10
C ASP A 131 -7.02 -16.27 -8.34
N PRO A 132 -6.65 -17.20 -7.44
CA PRO A 132 -5.43 -17.09 -6.64
C PRO A 132 -4.15 -17.23 -7.48
N ALA A 133 -4.22 -17.68 -8.73
CA ALA A 133 -3.08 -17.72 -9.64
C ALA A 133 -2.84 -16.38 -10.37
N ARG A 134 -3.74 -15.40 -10.20
CA ARG A 134 -3.70 -14.11 -10.91
C ARG A 134 -3.75 -12.94 -9.94
N LEU A 135 -2.81 -12.96 -8.98
CA LEU A 135 -2.67 -11.93 -7.95
C LEU A 135 -1.65 -10.88 -8.37
N ALA A 136 -2.03 -9.62 -8.30
CA ALA A 136 -1.13 -8.49 -8.45
C ALA A 136 -1.10 -7.66 -7.16
N VAL A 137 -0.03 -6.90 -6.98
CA VAL A 137 0.04 -5.85 -5.96
C VAL A 137 0.15 -4.48 -6.63
N ALA A 138 -0.55 -3.49 -6.10
CA ALA A 138 -0.54 -2.14 -6.61
C ALA A 138 -0.44 -1.13 -5.48
N GLY A 139 0.32 -0.07 -5.69
CA GLY A 139 0.39 1.03 -4.73
C GLY A 139 0.99 2.30 -5.31
N ALA A 140 0.66 3.42 -4.67
CA ALA A 140 1.16 4.74 -5.05
C ALA A 140 1.98 5.37 -3.92
N SER A 141 3.07 6.08 -4.24
CA SER A 141 3.92 6.75 -3.24
C SER A 141 4.39 5.76 -2.16
N SER A 142 4.11 6.01 -0.87
CA SER A 142 4.38 5.08 0.24
C SER A 142 3.72 3.71 0.08
N GLY A 143 2.53 3.65 -0.53
CA GLY A 143 1.90 2.38 -0.86
C GLY A 143 2.66 1.62 -1.95
N GLY A 144 3.31 2.35 -2.87
CA GLY A 144 4.22 1.75 -3.85
C GLY A 144 5.50 1.20 -3.20
N CYS A 145 6.01 1.86 -2.17
CA CYS A 145 7.11 1.34 -1.35
C CYS A 145 6.72 0.03 -0.66
N LEU A 146 5.57 0.02 0.03
CA LEU A 146 5.04 -1.19 0.67
C LEU A 146 4.75 -2.29 -0.34
N ALA A 147 4.23 -1.98 -1.53
CA ALA A 147 4.00 -2.95 -2.60
C ALA A 147 5.30 -3.60 -3.08
N ALA A 148 6.35 -2.81 -3.32
CA ALA A 148 7.65 -3.33 -3.71
C ALA A 148 8.31 -4.16 -2.58
N GLY A 149 8.27 -3.67 -1.34
CA GLY A 149 8.76 -4.39 -0.16
C GLY A 149 8.03 -5.71 0.08
N LEU A 150 6.71 -5.71 -0.08
CA LEU A 150 5.86 -6.89 0.01
C LEU A 150 6.17 -7.90 -1.11
N THR A 151 6.48 -7.42 -2.32
CA THR A 151 6.85 -8.29 -3.44
C THR A 151 8.18 -9.01 -3.18
N LEU A 152 9.18 -8.29 -2.64
CA LEU A 152 10.43 -8.89 -2.18
C LEU A 152 10.15 -9.94 -1.09
N LEU A 153 9.36 -9.59 -0.08
CA LEU A 153 9.01 -10.49 1.02
C LEU A 153 8.30 -11.76 0.55
N ALA A 154 7.34 -11.64 -0.38
CA ALA A 154 6.61 -12.76 -0.95
C ALA A 154 7.52 -13.69 -1.74
N ARG A 155 8.44 -13.16 -2.56
CA ARG A 155 9.46 -13.97 -3.22
C ARG A 155 10.30 -14.75 -2.20
N ASP A 156 10.82 -14.06 -1.19
CA ASP A 156 11.76 -14.63 -0.22
C ASP A 156 11.09 -15.65 0.72
N ARG A 157 9.77 -15.55 0.91
CA ARG A 157 8.95 -16.53 1.65
C ARG A 157 8.36 -17.64 0.77
N GLY A 158 8.56 -17.61 -0.55
CA GLY A 158 8.07 -18.63 -1.47
C GLY A 158 6.60 -18.49 -1.88
N GLY A 159 5.98 -17.33 -1.68
CA GLY A 159 4.62 -17.00 -2.09
C GLY A 159 3.86 -16.21 -1.04
N PRO A 160 2.60 -15.80 -1.28
CA PRO A 160 1.80 -16.09 -2.49
C PRO A 160 2.43 -15.55 -3.79
N ALA A 161 2.23 -16.27 -4.90
CA ALA A 161 2.80 -15.88 -6.19
C ALA A 161 2.09 -14.63 -6.74
N LEU A 162 2.88 -13.63 -7.11
CA LEU A 162 2.40 -12.40 -7.75
C LEU A 162 2.68 -12.47 -9.26
N VAL A 163 1.73 -12.01 -10.09
CA VAL A 163 1.88 -11.94 -11.55
C VAL A 163 2.29 -10.55 -12.03
N LEU A 164 2.13 -9.52 -11.19
CA LEU A 164 2.45 -8.13 -11.50
C LEU A 164 2.65 -7.31 -10.21
N GLN A 165 3.58 -6.35 -10.26
CA GLN A 165 3.63 -5.22 -9.33
C GLN A 165 3.41 -3.89 -10.08
N HIS A 166 2.43 -3.11 -9.66
CA HIS A 166 2.15 -1.77 -10.19
C HIS A 166 2.57 -0.71 -9.17
N LEU A 167 3.65 0.01 -9.48
CA LEU A 167 4.27 1.00 -8.60
C LEU A 167 4.11 2.40 -9.20
N SER A 168 3.14 3.19 -8.69
CA SER A 168 2.95 4.57 -9.13
C SER A 168 3.75 5.54 -8.26
N THR A 169 4.67 6.28 -8.86
CA THR A 169 5.55 7.25 -8.18
C THR A 169 6.08 6.74 -6.82
N PRO A 170 6.65 5.52 -6.76
CA PRO A 170 6.93 4.86 -5.48
C PRO A 170 8.09 5.54 -4.75
N VAL A 171 7.99 5.60 -3.41
CA VAL A 171 9.08 6.14 -2.56
C VAL A 171 10.01 5.00 -2.14
N LEU A 172 10.96 4.63 -2.98
CA LEU A 172 11.72 3.37 -2.81
C LEU A 172 13.00 3.49 -1.97
N ASP A 173 13.46 4.71 -1.69
CA ASP A 173 14.78 4.97 -1.11
C ASP A 173 14.72 5.98 0.04
N ASP A 174 15.21 5.58 1.21
CA ASP A 174 15.25 6.38 2.43
C ASP A 174 16.43 7.36 2.48
N ARG A 175 17.42 7.22 1.60
CA ARG A 175 18.65 8.04 1.62
C ARG A 175 18.42 9.46 1.10
N LEU A 176 17.42 9.65 0.24
CA LEU A 176 17.04 10.94 -0.35
C LEU A 176 18.23 11.71 -0.96
N ASP A 177 19.18 10.99 -1.57
CA ASP A 177 20.45 11.49 -2.12
C ASP A 177 20.51 11.49 -3.66
N THR A 178 19.37 11.29 -4.32
CA THR A 178 19.26 11.29 -5.80
C THR A 178 19.29 12.70 -6.39
N ASP A 179 19.64 12.79 -7.69
CA ASP A 179 19.63 14.05 -8.43
C ASP A 179 18.28 14.76 -8.41
N SER A 180 17.17 14.01 -8.51
CA SER A 180 15.82 14.59 -8.42
C SER A 180 15.52 15.18 -7.04
N MET A 181 15.99 14.55 -5.96
CA MET A 181 15.86 15.07 -4.60
C MET A 181 16.73 16.33 -4.37
N ALA A 182 17.84 16.46 -5.10
CA ALA A 182 18.66 17.67 -5.08
C ALA A 182 18.05 18.81 -5.92
N ALA A 183 17.50 18.49 -7.09
CA ALA A 183 16.97 19.46 -8.05
C ALA A 183 15.58 20.02 -7.67
N PHE A 184 14.76 19.22 -6.98
CA PHE A 184 13.38 19.57 -6.63
C PHE A 184 13.14 19.57 -5.10
N PRO A 185 13.88 20.39 -4.32
CA PRO A 185 13.84 20.31 -2.87
C PRO A 185 12.54 20.87 -2.26
N ASP A 186 11.86 21.77 -2.96
CA ASP A 186 10.64 22.47 -2.50
C ASP A 186 9.53 22.45 -3.56
N THR A 187 8.92 21.27 -3.74
CA THR A 187 7.78 21.08 -4.64
C THR A 187 6.45 21.23 -3.91
N PRO A 188 5.37 21.66 -4.61
CA PRO A 188 4.03 21.68 -4.04
C PRO A 188 3.59 20.29 -3.55
N VAL A 189 2.79 20.24 -2.49
CA VAL A 189 2.20 19.03 -1.87
C VAL A 189 3.20 18.14 -1.13
N TRP A 190 4.33 17.80 -1.73
CA TRP A 190 5.36 16.94 -1.14
C TRP A 190 6.74 17.51 -1.48
N ASN A 191 7.64 17.58 -0.50
CA ASN A 191 8.98 18.14 -0.68
C ASN A 191 10.03 17.34 0.12
N ARG A 192 11.31 17.66 -0.05
CA ARG A 192 12.41 16.87 0.54
C ARG A 192 12.36 16.84 2.06
N ARG A 193 11.92 17.93 2.70
CA ARG A 193 11.73 17.98 4.17
C ARG A 193 10.67 16.97 4.60
N LEU A 194 9.50 16.99 3.98
CA LEU A 194 8.40 16.06 4.29
C LEU A 194 8.78 14.60 3.99
N ALA A 195 9.54 14.36 2.92
CA ALA A 195 10.07 13.03 2.61
C ALA A 195 10.97 12.51 3.74
N ARG A 196 11.87 13.35 4.28
CA ARG A 196 12.74 12.98 5.40
C ARG A 196 11.93 12.67 6.67
N GLU A 197 11.02 13.56 7.05
CA GLU A 197 10.14 13.35 8.21
C GLU A 197 9.30 12.08 8.06
N SER A 198 8.81 11.78 6.86
CA SER A 198 8.05 10.56 6.56
C SER A 198 8.88 9.29 6.78
N TRP A 199 10.14 9.26 6.32
CA TRP A 199 11.04 8.14 6.56
C TRP A 199 11.43 7.99 8.04
N GLU A 200 11.67 9.10 8.76
CA GLU A 200 11.96 9.07 10.20
C GLU A 200 10.80 8.50 11.00
N LEU A 201 9.56 8.91 10.70
CA LEU A 201 8.36 8.37 11.35
C LEU A 201 8.16 6.89 11.00
N TYR A 202 8.31 6.55 9.71
CA TYR A 202 8.11 5.18 9.23
C TYR A 202 9.12 4.19 9.79
N LEU A 203 10.41 4.54 9.80
CA LEU A 203 11.46 3.66 10.33
C LEU A 203 11.51 3.67 11.86
N GLY A 204 10.91 4.69 12.49
CA GLY A 204 10.82 4.81 13.94
C GLY A 204 12.14 5.21 14.61
N PRO A 205 12.13 5.33 15.96
CA PRO A 205 13.31 5.71 16.73
C PRO A 205 14.48 4.74 16.51
N GLY A 206 15.66 5.27 16.17
CA GLY A 206 16.85 4.45 15.85
C GLY A 206 16.80 3.79 14.47
N GLY A 207 15.75 4.04 13.69
CA GLY A 207 15.65 3.65 12.28
C GLY A 207 16.55 4.49 11.37
N GLY A 208 16.81 3.97 10.17
CA GLY A 208 17.73 4.57 9.20
C GLY A 208 19.12 3.94 9.19
N GLY A 209 20.06 4.61 8.53
CA GLY A 209 21.46 4.17 8.44
C GLY A 209 21.70 3.02 7.43
N PRO A 210 22.84 2.32 7.54
CA PRO A 210 23.23 1.31 6.56
C PRO A 210 22.47 -0.01 6.69
N GLN A 211 21.81 -0.26 7.83
CA GLN A 211 21.13 -1.52 8.15
C GLN A 211 19.62 -1.51 7.86
N VAL A 212 19.10 -0.49 7.18
CA VAL A 212 17.67 -0.44 6.80
C VAL A 212 17.35 -1.65 5.92
N PRO A 213 16.37 -2.50 6.32
CA PRO A 213 16.01 -3.67 5.54
C PRO A 213 15.48 -3.30 4.15
N ALA A 214 15.79 -4.11 3.14
CA ALA A 214 15.28 -3.94 1.79
C ALA A 214 13.74 -4.01 1.73
N TYR A 215 13.09 -4.69 2.68
CA TYR A 215 11.63 -4.69 2.76
C TYR A 215 11.03 -3.35 3.22
N ALA A 216 11.82 -2.51 3.92
CA ALA A 216 11.43 -1.16 4.30
C ALA A 216 11.78 -0.15 3.20
N ALA A 217 12.97 -0.25 2.61
CA ALA A 217 13.46 0.60 1.52
C ALA A 217 13.92 -0.28 0.33
N PRO A 218 13.01 -0.60 -0.61
CA PRO A 218 13.28 -1.57 -1.69
C PRO A 218 14.46 -1.24 -2.60
N ALA A 219 14.86 0.03 -2.71
CA ALA A 219 16.06 0.43 -3.46
C ALA A 219 17.37 -0.13 -2.85
N ARG A 220 17.32 -0.70 -1.64
CA ARG A 220 18.45 -1.37 -0.97
C ARG A 220 18.56 -2.86 -1.27
N ALA A 221 17.62 -3.45 -2.01
CA ALA A 221 17.68 -4.86 -2.36
C ALA A 221 18.93 -5.15 -3.22
N ALA A 222 19.74 -6.12 -2.79
CA ALA A 222 20.91 -6.57 -3.54
C ALA A 222 20.55 -7.55 -4.68
N ASP A 223 19.38 -8.18 -4.59
CA ASP A 223 18.88 -9.13 -5.58
C ASP A 223 17.41 -8.83 -5.94
N LEU A 224 17.17 -8.61 -7.22
CA LEU A 224 15.85 -8.38 -7.82
C LEU A 224 15.42 -9.54 -8.74
N GLY A 225 16.20 -10.62 -8.79
CA GLY A 225 15.85 -11.84 -9.51
C GLY A 225 14.57 -12.46 -8.97
N GLY A 226 13.83 -13.13 -9.86
CA GLY A 226 12.60 -13.86 -9.50
C GLY A 226 11.39 -12.99 -9.13
N LEU A 227 11.48 -11.66 -9.22
CA LEU A 227 10.35 -10.77 -9.02
C LEU A 227 9.39 -10.81 -10.22
N PRO A 228 8.09 -10.56 -10.02
CA PRO A 228 7.13 -10.44 -11.12
C PRO A 228 7.45 -9.23 -12.01
N PRO A 229 6.93 -9.20 -13.25
CA PRO A 229 6.92 -8.01 -14.08
C PRO A 229 6.44 -6.78 -13.31
N ALA A 230 7.06 -5.63 -13.58
CA ALA A 230 6.73 -4.37 -12.95
C ALA A 230 6.22 -3.36 -13.97
N TYR A 231 5.14 -2.65 -13.61
CA TYR A 231 4.81 -1.37 -14.21
C TYR A 231 5.20 -0.28 -13.22
N LEU A 232 6.08 0.63 -13.63
CA LEU A 232 6.56 1.73 -12.80
C LEU A 232 6.28 3.05 -13.53
N SER A 233 5.58 3.97 -12.87
CA SER A 233 5.37 5.33 -13.37
C SER A 233 6.04 6.36 -12.46
N THR A 234 6.59 7.41 -13.06
CA THR A 234 7.21 8.56 -12.36
C THR A 234 6.59 9.86 -12.85
N ALA A 235 6.78 10.94 -12.10
CA ALA A 235 6.32 12.29 -12.43
C ALA A 235 7.44 13.30 -12.17
#